data_AF-A0A7V9V4U4-F1
#
_entry.id   AF-A0A7V9V4U4-F1
#
_cell.length_a   1.000
_cell.length_b   1.000
_cell.length_c   1.000
_cell.angle_alpha   90.00
_cell.angle_beta   90.00
_cell.angle_gamma   90.00
#
_symmetry.space_group_name_H-M   'P 1'
#
loop_
_entity.id
_entity.type
_entity.pdbx_description
1 polymer ?
#
loop_
_entity_poly.entity_id
_entity_poly.type
_entity_poly.pdbx_seq_one_letter_code
_entity_poly.pdbx_strand_id
1 'polypeptide(L)'
;MSCLSQRSGRFTFKSRRGHSEIYLHHGTVRHAIFGQLEGEPAVAEVFRWRQGRFYFEEGIISQVQTVDRPWAHLLIDNLQKFDETIELSVSEQL
;
A
#
# COMPACT_ATOMS: atom_id res chain seq x y z
N MET A 1 20.38 -4.15 -6.88
CA MET A 1 19.31 -4.59 -5.97
C MET A 1 18.98 -3.44 -5.03
N SER A 2 17.85 -2.76 -5.18
CA SER A 2 17.53 -1.50 -4.49
C SER A 2 16.27 -1.60 -3.63
N CYS A 3 16.04 -2.75 -2.97
CA CYS A 3 14.77 -3.03 -2.30
C CYS A 3 14.62 -2.42 -0.89
N LEU A 4 15.62 -1.76 -0.29
CA LEU A 4 15.52 -1.30 1.11
C LEU A 4 16.20 0.05 1.32
N SER A 5 15.52 1.17 1.11
CA SER A 5 16.11 2.47 1.47
C SER A 5 16.29 2.65 2.99
N GLN A 6 15.85 1.69 3.84
CA GLN A 6 15.83 1.77 5.31
C GLN A 6 15.20 3.07 5.84
N ARG A 7 14.45 3.79 5.00
CA ARG A 7 13.91 5.10 5.35
C ARG A 7 12.73 4.92 6.28
N SER A 8 12.69 5.81 7.27
CA SER A 8 11.58 5.96 8.19
C SER A 8 10.90 7.27 7.87
N GLY A 9 9.59 7.24 7.73
CA GLY A 9 8.84 8.41 7.28
C GLY A 9 7.44 8.05 6.78
N ARG A 10 6.72 9.04 6.29
CA ARG A 10 5.35 8.89 5.82
C ARG A 10 5.29 9.10 4.32
N PHE A 11 4.74 8.13 3.62
CA PHE A 11 4.19 8.34 2.29
C PHE A 11 2.78 8.88 2.41
N THR A 12 2.50 9.92 1.62
CA THR A 12 1.15 10.39 1.40
C THR A 12 0.75 10.16 -0.05
N PHE A 13 -0.35 9.45 -0.27
CA PHE A 13 -0.93 9.16 -1.57
C PHE A 13 -2.21 9.96 -1.77
N LYS A 14 -2.31 10.63 -2.91
CA LYS A 14 -3.50 11.41 -3.31
C LYS A 14 -3.98 10.96 -4.69
N SER A 15 -5.24 10.56 -4.78
CA SER A 15 -5.90 10.23 -6.05
C SER A 15 -7.35 10.72 -6.04
N ARG A 16 -8.09 10.49 -7.13
CA ARG A 16 -9.55 10.70 -7.14
C ARG A 16 -10.29 9.78 -6.16
N ARG A 17 -9.69 8.66 -5.74
CA ARG A 17 -10.27 7.74 -4.75
C ARG A 17 -10.10 8.24 -3.31
N GLY A 18 -9.24 9.24 -3.08
CA GLY A 18 -9.06 9.88 -1.79
C GLY A 18 -7.61 10.06 -1.39
N HIS A 19 -7.40 10.07 -0.08
CA HIS A 19 -6.12 10.33 0.58
C HIS A 19 -5.73 9.14 1.45
N SER A 20 -4.51 8.63 1.28
CA SER A 20 -3.97 7.57 2.12
C SER A 20 -2.59 7.94 2.66
N GLU A 21 -2.30 7.47 3.85
CA GLU A 21 -1.00 7.60 4.51
C GLU A 21 -0.43 6.21 4.77
N ILE A 22 0.83 5.99 4.42
CA ILE A 22 1.58 4.77 4.75
C ILE A 22 2.84 5.19 5.49
N TYR A 23 3.00 4.68 6.71
CA TYR A 23 4.11 4.97 7.59
C TYR A 23 5.14 3.86 7.50
N LEU A 24 6.37 4.22 7.20
CA LEU A 24 7.53 3.35 7.19
C LEU A 24 8.38 3.54 8.44
N HIS A 25 8.94 2.44 8.92
CA HIS A 25 9.96 2.41 9.95
C HIS A 25 11.05 1.43 9.52
N HIS A 26 12.27 1.91 9.30
CA HIS A 26 13.40 1.11 8.79
C HIS A 26 13.06 0.34 7.51
N GLY A 27 12.31 0.97 6.59
CA GLY A 27 11.91 0.35 5.34
C GLY A 27 10.81 -0.72 5.45
N THR A 28 10.22 -0.94 6.63
CA THR A 28 9.03 -1.78 6.80
C THR A 28 7.79 -0.91 7.00
N VAL A 29 6.64 -1.37 6.50
CA VAL A 29 5.38 -0.70 6.78
C VAL A 29 5.03 -0.93 8.24
N ARG A 30 4.93 0.15 9.00
CA ARG A 30 4.53 0.13 10.41
C ARG A 30 3.02 0.28 10.55
N HIS A 31 2.44 1.16 9.72
CA HIS A 31 1.05 1.56 9.82
C HIS A 31 0.56 2.14 8.49
N ALA A 32 -0.75 2.08 8.24
CA ALA A 32 -1.36 2.69 7.08
C ALA A 32 -2.81 3.08 7.36
N ILE A 33 -3.30 4.13 6.71
CA ILE A 33 -4.66 4.64 6.85
C ILE A 33 -5.22 5.01 5.47
N PHE A 34 -6.46 4.62 5.19
CA PHE A 34 -7.24 5.08 4.05
C PHE A 34 -8.74 5.13 4.39
N GLY A 35 -9.31 6.33 4.53
CA GLY A 35 -10.71 6.47 4.95
C GLY A 35 -10.92 5.88 6.35
N GLN A 36 -11.72 4.81 6.45
CA GLN A 36 -11.95 4.06 7.69
C GLN A 36 -11.10 2.78 7.79
N LEU A 37 -10.26 2.51 6.78
CA LEU A 37 -9.38 1.35 6.76
C LEU A 37 -8.05 1.68 7.43
N GLU A 38 -7.53 0.72 8.18
CA GLU A 38 -6.29 0.83 8.94
C GLU A 38 -5.44 -0.43 8.76
N GLY A 39 -4.12 -0.28 8.69
CA GLY A 39 -3.17 -1.40 8.56
C GLY A 39 -3.18 -2.04 7.18
N GLU A 40 -3.09 -3.37 7.11
CA GLU A 40 -2.98 -4.13 5.86
C GLU A 40 -4.11 -3.85 4.85
N PRO A 41 -5.40 -3.74 5.24
CA PRO A 41 -6.49 -3.34 4.35
C PRO A 41 -6.26 -1.99 3.65
N ALA A 42 -5.72 -1.00 4.36
CA ALA A 42 -5.42 0.31 3.79
C ALA A 42 -4.27 0.23 2.77
N VAL A 43 -3.22 -0.55 3.07
CA VAL A 43 -2.12 -0.81 2.13
C VAL A 43 -2.64 -1.47 0.85
N ALA A 44 -3.50 -2.49 0.99
CA ALA A 44 -4.08 -3.20 -0.15
C ALA A 44 -4.93 -2.28 -1.05
N GLU A 45 -5.69 -1.35 -0.48
CA GLU A 45 -6.44 -0.37 -1.26
C GLU A 45 -5.53 0.55 -2.08
N VAL A 46 -4.44 1.05 -1.49
CA VAL A 46 -3.48 1.90 -2.20
C VAL A 46 -2.85 1.15 -3.37
N PHE A 47 -2.55 -0.14 -3.22
CA PHE A 47 -2.03 -0.96 -4.32
C PHE A 47 -3.01 -1.12 -5.49
N ARG A 48 -4.32 -0.94 -5.27
CA ARG A 48 -5.34 -0.90 -6.35
C ARG A 48 -5.39 0.40 -7.12
N TRP A 49 -4.61 1.42 -6.75
CA TRP A 49 -4.65 2.71 -7.43
C TRP A 49 -3.83 2.69 -8.72
N ARG A 50 -4.51 2.83 -9.85
CA ARG A 50 -3.84 2.93 -11.17
C ARG A 50 -3.17 4.29 -11.42
N GLN A 51 -3.60 5.32 -10.69
CA GLN A 51 -3.14 6.70 -10.90
C GLN A 51 -3.24 7.49 -9.59
N GLY A 52 -2.26 8.37 -9.36
CA GLY A 52 -2.21 9.23 -8.18
C GLY A 52 -0.89 9.99 -8.11
N ARG A 53 -0.79 10.88 -7.13
CA ARG A 53 0.45 11.53 -6.74
C ARG A 53 0.87 10.97 -5.39
N PHE A 54 2.17 10.77 -5.21
CA PHE A 54 2.74 10.42 -3.92
C PHE A 54 3.89 11.36 -3.59
N TYR A 55 4.10 11.59 -2.30
CA TYR A 55 5.27 12.26 -1.77
C TYR A 55 5.68 11.60 -0.46
N PHE A 56 6.95 11.75 -0.11
CA PHE A 56 7.55 11.15 1.08
C PHE A 56 8.07 12.24 2.01
N GLU A 57 7.69 12.15 3.28
CA GLU A 57 8.17 13.00 4.35
C GLU A 57 9.01 12.16 5.31
N GLU A 58 10.31 12.44 5.36
CA GLU A 58 11.26 11.71 6.20
C GLU A 58 11.10 12.10 7.67
N GLY A 59 11.27 11.12 8.58
CA GLY A 59 11.21 11.34 10.03
C GLY A 59 9.80 11.35 10.63
N ILE A 60 8.73 11.35 9.83
CA ILE A 60 7.35 11.20 10.33
C ILE A 60 7.04 9.72 10.56
N ILE A 61 7.05 9.28 11.82
CA ILE A 61 6.84 7.88 12.21
C ILE A 61 5.55 7.78 13.02
N SER A 62 4.70 6.80 12.70
CA SER A 62 3.49 6.53 13.49
C SER A 62 3.84 5.89 14.83
N GLN A 63 3.17 6.32 15.90
CA GLN A 63 3.25 5.64 17.20
C GLN A 63 2.48 4.32 17.19
N VAL A 64 1.47 4.21 16.32
CA VAL A 64 0.66 3.00 16.12
C VAL A 64 1.39 2.02 15.22
N GLN A 65 1.30 0.73 15.54
CA GLN A 65 1.78 -0.37 14.70
C GLN A 65 0.60 -1.30 14.42
N THR A 66 0.20 -1.40 13.17
CA THR A 66 -0.93 -2.25 12.72
C THR A 66 -0.58 -3.16 11.56
N VAL A 67 0.66 -3.09 11.08
CA VAL A 67 1.19 -3.97 10.04
C VAL A 67 2.39 -4.71 10.63
N ASP A 68 2.24 -6.01 10.79
CA ASP A 68 3.27 -6.87 11.38
C ASP A 68 3.97 -7.75 10.33
N ARG A 69 3.45 -7.78 9.10
CA ARG A 69 3.98 -8.60 8.00
C ARG A 69 4.89 -7.78 7.07
N PRO A 70 5.98 -8.37 6.55
CA PRO A 70 6.78 -7.73 5.51
C PRO A 70 5.94 -7.42 4.27
N TRP A 71 6.12 -6.23 3.69
CA TRP A 71 5.39 -5.75 2.51
C TRP A 71 5.47 -6.69 1.31
N ALA A 72 6.54 -7.50 1.20
CA ALA A 72 6.71 -8.50 0.15
C ALA A 72 5.59 -9.57 0.17
N HIS A 73 5.16 -10.03 1.35
CA HIS A 73 4.02 -10.94 1.46
C HIS A 73 2.71 -10.25 1.07
N LEU A 74 2.51 -9.00 1.50
CA LEU A 74 1.31 -8.23 1.12
C LEU A 74 1.22 -8.02 -0.38
N LEU A 75 2.34 -7.79 -1.08
CA LEU A 75 2.34 -7.66 -2.52
C LEU A 75 2.03 -8.96 -3.24
N ILE A 76 2.61 -10.08 -2.81
CA ILE A 76 2.36 -11.39 -3.44
C ILE A 76 0.86 -11.74 -3.32
N ASP A 77 0.28 -11.56 -2.14
CA ASP A 77 -1.14 -11.82 -1.89
C ASP A 77 -2.07 -10.93 -2.74
N ASN A 78 -1.67 -9.68 -3.00
CA ASN A 78 -2.46 -8.77 -3.84
C ASN A 78 -2.24 -9.04 -5.34
N LEU A 79 -1.03 -9.39 -5.76
CA LEU A 79 -0.73 -9.70 -7.17
C LEU A 79 -1.47 -10.96 -7.65
N GLN A 80 -1.58 -12.00 -6.83
CA GLN A 80 -2.41 -13.16 -7.15
C GLN A 80 -3.89 -12.78 -7.32
N LYS A 81 -4.43 -11.89 -6.47
CA LYS A 81 -5.82 -11.41 -6.58
C LYS A 81 -6.04 -10.48 -7.78
N PHE A 82 -5.02 -9.72 -8.22
CA PHE A 82 -5.12 -8.93 -9.44
C PHE A 82 -5.22 -9.82 -10.68
N ASP A 83 -4.51 -10.95 -10.71
CA ASP A 83 -4.53 -11.89 -11.82
C ASP A 83 -5.92 -12.56 -11.96
N GLU A 84 -6.49 -13.04 -10.85
CA GLU A 84 -7.85 -13.59 -10.82
C GLU A 84 -8.92 -12.59 -11.30
N THR A 85 -8.74 -11.30 -11.03
CA THR A 85 -9.68 -10.25 -11.47
C THR A 85 -9.50 -9.90 -12.96
N ILE A 86 -8.31 -10.13 -13.54
CA ILE A 86 -8.07 -9.90 -14.97
C ILE A 86 -8.71 -11.01 -15.81
N GLU A 87 -8.60 -12.28 -15.40
CA GLU A 87 -9.19 -13.42 -16.13
C GLU A 87 -10.73 -13.39 -16.17
N LEU A 88 -11.39 -12.91 -15.11
CA LEU A 88 -12.85 -12.81 -15.07
C LEU A 88 -13.41 -11.69 -15.97
N SER A 89 -12.61 -10.69 -16.33
CA SER A 89 -13.05 -9.60 -17.21
C SER A 89 -12.94 -9.91 -18.71
N VAL A 90 -12.18 -10.95 -19.08
CA VAL A 90 -11.98 -11.37 -20.49
C VAL A 90 -13.02 -12.42 -20.90
N SER A 91 -13.63 -13.11 -19.94
CA SER A 91 -14.51 -14.26 -20.17
C SER A 91 -16.00 -13.94 -20.39
N GLU A 92 -16.43 -12.67 -20.21
CA GLU A 92 -17.82 -12.23 -20.47
C GLU A 92 -18.02 -11.60 -21.86
N GLN A 93 -17.05 -11.71 -22.77
CA GLN A 93 -17.15 -11.19 -24.14
C GLN A 93 -17.04 -12.24 -25.25
N LEU A 94 -17.29 -13.52 -24.94
CA LEU A 94 -17.37 -14.61 -25.93
C LEU A 94 -18.74 -15.29 -25.91
#